data_AF-A0A535DE69-F1
#
_entry.id   AF-A0A535DE69-F1
#
_cell.length_a   1.000
_cell.length_b   1.000
_cell.length_c   1.000
_cell.angle_alpha   90.00
_cell.angle_beta   90.00
_cell.angle_gamma   90.00
#
_symmetry.space_group_name_H-M   'P 1'
#
loop_
_entity.id
_entity.type
_entity.pdbx_description
1 polymer ?
#
loop_
_entity_poly.entity_id
_entity_poly.type
_entity_poly.pdbx_seq_one_letter_code
_entity_poly.pdbx_strand_id
1 'polypeptide(L)'
;MLMSSGGGERIRASGPLQHAVRRSSVFAGRGLDVKSQEVVHPGHLCDVGGCESTITAEKEARMDIHKNARTTPHSRAAIVERITRLGESVKGVARAVGICPKTVRKWVARARAGDGLGDRSSRPQRVPGATPAELVEHIERLRRQRWTSAEIAERLRLGRSTVARYLARRGLARLRALEPVVPVQRYERARPGELLHLDVKKLARIRGVGHRITGDRRTRVRGIGWEYVHVAVSGHPIIPTCEH
;
A
#
# COMPACT_ATOMS: atom_id res chain seq x y z
N MET A 1 -15.93 11.73 -79.36
CA MET A 1 -17.09 11.00 -79.89
C MET A 1 -17.98 10.65 -78.70
N LEU A 2 -19.18 11.26 -78.65
CA LEU A 2 -20.39 10.94 -77.85
C LEU A 2 -20.21 10.81 -76.31
N MET A 3 -20.68 11.72 -75.45
CA MET A 3 -22.03 12.22 -75.13
C MET A 3 -22.62 11.60 -73.84
N SER A 4 -23.10 12.51 -72.96
CA SER A 4 -24.18 12.37 -71.96
C SER A 4 -23.91 11.52 -70.71
N SER A 5 -24.43 11.81 -69.50
CA SER A 5 -25.47 12.76 -69.05
C SER A 5 -25.57 12.77 -67.51
N GLY A 6 -26.13 13.85 -66.95
CA GLY A 6 -26.80 13.90 -65.63
C GLY A 6 -25.97 14.56 -64.51
N GLY A 7 -26.34 15.68 -63.88
CA GLY A 7 -27.58 16.45 -63.89
C GLY A 7 -28.04 16.73 -62.45
N GLY A 8 -27.84 17.98 -62.00
CA GLY A 8 -28.57 18.69 -60.92
C GLY A 8 -28.40 18.21 -59.47
N GLU A 9 -28.65 19.00 -58.43
CA GLU A 9 -28.79 20.43 -58.20
C GLU A 9 -28.83 20.62 -56.66
N ARG A 10 -28.37 21.79 -56.18
CA ARG A 10 -28.29 22.17 -54.77
C ARG A 10 -29.67 22.41 -54.16
N ILE A 11 -29.94 21.96 -52.92
CA ILE A 11 -30.91 22.62 -52.02
C ILE A 11 -30.44 22.61 -50.54
N ARG A 12 -30.69 23.76 -49.90
CA ARG A 12 -30.48 24.16 -48.50
C ARG A 12 -31.26 23.29 -47.51
N ALA A 13 -30.75 23.13 -46.28
CA ALA A 13 -31.51 22.60 -45.16
C ALA A 13 -31.78 23.69 -44.09
N SER A 14 -33.06 23.94 -43.91
CA SER A 14 -33.75 24.71 -42.87
C SER A 14 -33.79 23.93 -41.54
N GLY A 15 -33.91 24.64 -40.40
CA GLY A 15 -34.33 24.04 -39.11
C GLY A 15 -35.75 23.44 -39.18
N PRO A 16 -36.37 22.89 -38.11
CA PRO A 16 -36.53 23.55 -36.80
C PRO A 16 -36.66 22.59 -35.58
N LEU A 17 -37.14 23.15 -34.46
CA LEU A 17 -38.02 22.58 -33.42
C LEU A 17 -37.46 22.36 -32.02
N GLN A 18 -38.00 23.20 -31.15
CA GLN A 18 -37.95 23.20 -29.70
C GLN A 18 -38.73 22.02 -29.13
N HIS A 19 -38.24 21.46 -28.02
CA HIS A 19 -39.05 20.63 -27.13
C HIS A 19 -38.99 21.20 -25.72
N ALA A 20 -40.10 21.81 -25.32
CA ALA A 20 -40.38 22.24 -23.96
C ALA A 20 -40.67 21.03 -23.08
N VAL A 21 -39.82 20.78 -22.09
CA VAL A 21 -40.14 19.83 -21.01
C VAL A 21 -40.66 20.63 -19.82
N ARG A 22 -41.99 20.60 -19.64
CA ARG A 22 -42.64 20.95 -18.38
C ARG A 22 -42.24 19.92 -17.32
N ARG A 23 -41.68 20.35 -16.19
CA ARG A 23 -41.75 19.59 -14.93
C ARG A 23 -42.20 20.51 -13.81
N SER A 24 -43.44 20.27 -13.39
CA SER A 24 -44.08 20.82 -12.22
C SER A 24 -43.55 20.17 -10.93
N SER A 25 -43.63 20.99 -9.88
CA SER A 25 -43.85 20.68 -8.46
C SER A 25 -42.73 20.10 -7.59
N VAL A 26 -42.21 20.99 -6.75
CA VAL A 26 -42.23 20.95 -5.28
C VAL A 26 -41.77 19.64 -4.62
N PHE A 27 -40.51 19.62 -4.17
CA PHE A 27 -40.13 18.98 -2.90
C PHE A 27 -39.04 19.82 -2.23
N ALA A 28 -39.44 20.64 -1.26
CA ALA A 28 -38.54 21.33 -0.35
C ALA A 28 -37.99 20.30 0.66
N GLY A 29 -36.89 19.64 0.30
CA GLY A 29 -36.10 18.84 1.23
C GLY A 29 -35.20 19.74 2.06
N ARG A 30 -35.44 19.82 3.38
CA ARG A 30 -34.52 20.44 4.33
C ARG A 30 -33.17 19.72 4.22
N GLY A 31 -32.13 20.44 3.83
CA GLY A 31 -30.77 19.90 3.76
C GLY A 31 -30.35 19.39 5.13
N LEU A 32 -30.01 18.10 5.21
CA LEU A 32 -29.26 17.57 6.34
C LEU A 32 -27.85 18.15 6.23
N ASP A 33 -27.53 19.13 7.07
CA ASP A 33 -26.17 19.65 7.23
C ASP A 33 -25.30 18.54 7.83
N VAL A 34 -24.61 17.78 6.98
CA VAL A 34 -23.58 16.84 7.40
C VAL A 34 -22.32 17.66 7.65
N LYS A 35 -22.11 18.04 8.92
CA LYS A 35 -20.80 18.50 9.37
C LYS A 35 -19.80 17.37 9.22
N SER A 36 -19.05 17.41 8.12
CA SER A 36 -17.90 16.56 7.88
C SER A 36 -16.85 16.92 8.93
N GLN A 37 -16.77 16.16 10.02
CA GLN A 37 -15.58 16.22 10.88
C GLN A 37 -14.42 15.70 10.04
N GLU A 38 -13.37 16.51 9.88
CA GLU A 38 -12.14 16.11 9.21
C GLU A 38 -11.65 14.78 9.77
N VAL A 39 -11.84 13.73 8.98
CA VAL A 39 -11.27 12.42 9.21
C VAL A 39 -9.82 12.53 8.78
N VAL A 40 -8.95 12.94 9.70
CA VAL A 40 -7.51 12.79 9.52
C VAL A 40 -7.22 11.30 9.57
N HIS A 41 -7.12 10.68 8.39
CA HIS A 41 -6.44 9.41 8.27
C HIS A 41 -4.99 9.62 8.71
N PRO A 42 -4.35 8.71 9.46
CA PRO A 42 -2.90 8.62 9.47
C PRO A 42 -2.49 8.12 8.07
N GLY A 43 -2.57 9.01 7.09
CA GLY A 43 -2.05 8.81 5.76
C GLY A 43 -0.55 9.03 5.81
N HIS A 44 0.18 8.06 5.28
CA HIS A 44 1.59 8.19 4.91
C HIS A 44 1.84 9.56 4.26
N LEU A 45 2.58 10.43 4.95
CA LEU A 45 3.48 11.33 4.25
C LEU A 45 4.51 10.44 3.58
N CYS A 46 4.38 10.30 2.26
CA CYS A 46 5.42 9.72 1.43
C CYS A 46 6.58 10.70 1.37
N ASP A 47 7.43 10.66 2.40
CA ASP A 47 8.73 11.32 2.35
C ASP A 47 9.79 10.34 1.86
N VAL A 48 10.58 10.86 0.94
CA VAL A 48 11.76 10.23 0.35
C VAL A 48 12.78 10.01 1.46
N GLY A 49 12.76 8.83 2.09
CA GLY A 49 13.73 8.48 3.13
C GLY A 49 13.38 7.14 3.74
N GLY A 50 14.28 6.16 3.62
CA GLY A 50 14.09 4.83 4.19
C GLY A 50 14.04 4.89 5.71
N CYS A 51 12.84 4.88 6.28
CA CYS A 51 12.62 4.35 7.61
C CYS A 51 11.81 3.05 7.46
N GLU A 52 12.42 1.94 7.86
CA GLU A 52 11.67 0.70 8.03
C GLU A 52 10.80 0.88 9.27
N SER A 53 9.48 0.79 9.10
CA SER A 53 8.52 0.84 10.17
C SER A 53 8.81 -0.28 11.18
N THR A 54 9.10 0.09 12.44
CA THR A 54 9.31 -0.85 13.56
C THR A 54 8.00 -1.52 14.02
N ILE A 55 6.93 -1.38 13.24
CA ILE A 55 5.61 -1.91 13.55
C ILE A 55 5.50 -3.27 12.87
N THR A 56 5.53 -4.34 13.66
CA THR A 56 5.26 -5.70 13.16
C THR A 56 3.87 -5.75 12.53
N ALA A 57 3.68 -6.55 11.49
CA ALA A 57 2.38 -6.74 10.81
C ALA A 57 1.24 -7.13 11.78
N GLU A 58 1.59 -7.72 12.94
CA GLU A 58 0.68 -8.03 14.04
C GLU A 58 0.16 -6.79 14.77
N LYS A 59 0.99 -5.75 14.94
CA LYS A 59 0.57 -4.44 15.48
C LYS A 59 -0.27 -3.67 14.46
N GLU A 60 0.09 -3.75 13.18
CA GLU A 60 -0.58 -3.04 12.07
C GLU A 60 -2.04 -3.51 11.84
N ALA A 61 -2.35 -4.76 12.22
CA ALA A 61 -3.67 -5.35 12.09
C ALA A 61 -4.65 -5.00 13.23
N ARG A 62 -4.19 -4.36 14.32
CA ARG A 62 -5.09 -3.82 15.34
C ARG A 62 -5.64 -2.52 14.79
N MET A 63 -6.89 -2.55 14.33
CA MET A 63 -7.67 -1.34 14.12
C MET A 63 -7.60 -0.54 15.43
N ASP A 64 -6.82 0.53 15.44
CA ASP A 64 -6.78 1.43 16.59
C ASP A 64 -8.20 1.92 16.81
N ILE A 65 -8.69 1.68 18.02
CA ILE A 65 -10.05 2.05 18.39
C ILE A 65 -10.15 3.56 18.17
N HIS A 66 -11.04 3.96 17.26
CA HIS A 66 -11.18 5.35 16.88
C HIS A 66 -11.42 6.22 18.12
N LYS A 67 -10.81 7.41 18.19
CA LYS A 67 -10.93 8.34 19.33
C LYS A 67 -12.38 8.63 19.75
N ASN A 68 -13.32 8.58 18.80
CA ASN A 68 -14.76 8.80 19.02
C ASN A 68 -15.55 7.50 19.31
N ALA A 69 -14.90 6.35 19.50
CA ALA A 69 -15.58 5.09 19.74
C ALA A 69 -16.25 5.09 21.12
N ARG A 70 -17.59 5.14 21.14
CA ARG A 70 -18.38 5.13 22.39
C ARG A 70 -18.18 3.87 23.24
N THR A 71 -17.90 2.73 22.61
CA THR A 71 -17.69 1.46 23.31
C THR A 71 -16.36 0.83 22.94
N THR A 72 -15.42 0.83 23.88
CA THR A 72 -14.14 0.13 23.84
C THR A 72 -14.26 -1.19 24.63
N PRO A 73 -13.34 -2.16 24.49
CA PRO A 73 -13.33 -3.35 25.33
C PRO A 73 -13.40 -3.04 26.83
N HIS A 74 -12.71 -1.99 27.27
CA HIS A 74 -12.74 -1.53 28.65
C HIS A 74 -14.12 -1.00 29.06
N SER A 75 -14.73 -0.10 28.28
CA SER A 75 -16.06 0.43 28.64
C SER A 75 -17.17 -0.62 28.53
N ARG A 76 -17.01 -1.63 27.66
CA ARG A 76 -17.90 -2.81 27.63
C ARG A 76 -17.80 -3.65 28.90
N ALA A 77 -16.60 -3.83 29.45
CA ALA A 77 -16.41 -4.54 30.71
C ALA A 77 -17.09 -3.78 31.86
N ALA A 78 -16.92 -2.45 31.93
CA ALA A 78 -17.59 -1.61 32.91
C ALA A 78 -19.13 -1.67 32.80
N ILE A 79 -19.68 -1.68 31.58
CA ILE A 79 -21.13 -1.89 31.36
C ILE A 79 -21.58 -3.22 31.95
N VAL A 80 -20.83 -4.31 31.70
CA VAL A 80 -21.18 -5.65 32.19
C VAL A 80 -21.10 -5.69 33.71
N GLU A 81 -20.05 -5.14 34.32
CA GLU A 81 -19.92 -5.09 35.79
C GLU A 81 -21.06 -4.32 36.45
N ARG A 82 -21.44 -3.15 35.90
CA ARG A 82 -22.58 -2.37 36.41
C ARG A 82 -23.89 -3.16 36.44
N ILE A 83 -24.13 -3.98 35.42
CA ILE A 83 -25.36 -4.80 35.35
C ILE A 83 -25.24 -6.06 36.22
N THR A 84 -24.11 -6.74 36.19
CA THR A 84 -23.97 -8.09 36.79
C THR A 84 -23.56 -8.07 38.26
N ARG A 85 -22.71 -7.13 38.66
CA ARG A 85 -22.18 -7.01 40.01
C ARG A 85 -22.89 -5.92 40.82
N LEU A 86 -23.14 -4.77 40.20
CA LEU A 86 -23.76 -3.62 40.88
C LEU A 86 -25.30 -3.59 40.77
N GLY A 87 -25.90 -4.50 39.99
CA GLY A 87 -27.35 -4.65 39.89
C GLY A 87 -28.08 -3.48 39.23
N GLU A 88 -27.38 -2.62 38.48
CA GLU A 88 -28.01 -1.47 37.83
C GLU A 88 -28.98 -1.88 36.70
N SER A 89 -29.96 -1.03 36.42
CA SER A 89 -30.90 -1.29 35.33
C SER A 89 -30.25 -1.08 33.94
N VAL A 90 -30.60 -1.93 32.98
CA VAL A 90 -30.13 -1.83 31.58
C VAL A 90 -30.42 -0.46 30.97
N LYS A 91 -31.60 0.12 31.25
CA LYS A 91 -31.98 1.45 30.73
C LYS A 91 -31.13 2.55 31.35
N GLY A 92 -30.82 2.47 32.65
CA GLY A 92 -29.97 3.43 33.35
C GLY A 92 -28.55 3.44 32.80
N VAL A 93 -27.92 2.26 32.71
CA VAL A 93 -26.57 2.13 32.15
C VAL A 93 -26.51 2.60 30.69
N ALA A 94 -27.50 2.24 29.87
CA ALA A 94 -27.59 2.69 28.48
C ALA A 94 -27.62 4.22 28.34
N ARG A 95 -28.42 4.90 29.18
CA ARG A 95 -28.50 6.36 29.22
C ARG A 95 -27.19 6.98 29.66
N ALA A 96 -26.56 6.47 30.72
CA ALA A 96 -25.30 6.98 31.24
C ALA A 96 -24.14 6.88 30.22
N VAL A 97 -24.12 5.81 29.42
CA VAL A 97 -23.06 5.56 28.42
C VAL A 97 -23.40 6.18 27.05
N GLY A 98 -24.64 6.63 26.83
CA GLY A 98 -25.06 7.21 25.55
C GLY A 98 -25.19 6.18 24.41
N ILE A 99 -25.64 4.97 24.72
CA ILE A 99 -25.87 3.87 23.77
C ILE A 99 -27.29 3.30 23.92
N CYS A 100 -27.74 2.53 22.93
CA CYS A 100 -29.08 1.93 23.02
C CYS A 100 -29.11 0.74 24.02
N PRO A 101 -30.24 0.51 24.73
CA PRO A 101 -30.39 -0.63 25.65
C PRO A 101 -30.18 -2.01 25.00
N LYS A 102 -30.38 -2.12 23.68
CA LYS A 102 -30.11 -3.36 22.92
C LYS A 102 -28.62 -3.68 22.89
N THR A 103 -27.75 -2.67 22.76
CA THR A 103 -26.29 -2.84 22.78
C THR A 103 -25.80 -3.26 24.16
N VAL A 104 -26.35 -2.71 25.25
CA VAL A 104 -26.06 -3.18 26.62
C VAL A 104 -26.43 -4.66 26.78
N ARG A 105 -27.66 -5.04 26.41
CA ARG A 105 -28.11 -6.45 26.45
C ARG A 105 -27.21 -7.38 25.65
N LYS A 106 -26.79 -6.96 24.45
CA LYS A 106 -25.83 -7.71 23.62
C LYS A 106 -24.53 -7.98 24.38
N TRP A 107 -23.94 -6.96 25.01
CA TRP A 107 -22.68 -7.11 25.73
C TRP A 107 -22.80 -8.00 26.97
N VAL A 108 -23.89 -7.86 27.73
CA VAL A 108 -24.18 -8.71 28.89
C VAL A 108 -24.39 -10.17 28.48
N ALA A 109 -25.19 -10.43 27.44
CA ALA A 109 -25.41 -11.79 26.94
C ALA A 109 -24.10 -12.45 26.49
N ARG A 110 -23.25 -11.68 25.81
CA ARG A 110 -21.94 -12.14 25.34
C ARG A 110 -20.99 -12.44 26.51
N ALA A 111 -20.97 -11.60 27.55
CA ALA A 111 -20.17 -11.86 28.75
C ALA A 111 -20.63 -13.12 29.49
N ARG A 112 -21.95 -13.33 29.62
CA ARG A 112 -22.52 -14.55 30.23
C ARG A 112 -22.18 -15.82 29.45
N ALA A 113 -22.02 -15.71 28.13
CA ALA A 113 -21.59 -16.81 27.26
C ALA A 113 -20.06 -17.05 27.27
N GLY A 114 -19.26 -16.24 27.94
CA GLY A 114 -17.79 -16.37 27.95
C GLY A 114 -17.09 -15.88 26.67
N ASP A 115 -17.81 -15.26 25.74
CA ASP A 115 -17.37 -14.88 24.38
C ASP A 115 -16.39 -13.66 24.31
N GLY A 116 -15.78 -13.29 25.43
CA GLY A 116 -14.97 -12.07 25.60
C GLY A 116 -15.73 -10.77 25.29
N LEU A 117 -15.07 -9.60 25.37
CA LEU A 117 -15.68 -8.28 25.04
C LEU A 117 -14.93 -7.50 23.95
N GLY A 118 -13.89 -8.09 23.37
CA GLY A 118 -13.16 -7.54 22.22
C GLY A 118 -13.99 -7.50 20.94
N ASP A 119 -13.53 -6.76 19.93
CA ASP A 119 -14.19 -6.82 18.62
C ASP A 119 -13.96 -8.19 17.98
N ARG A 120 -15.03 -8.74 17.40
CA ARG A 120 -14.90 -9.91 16.53
C ARG A 120 -14.39 -9.43 15.19
N SER A 121 -13.69 -10.32 14.48
CA SER A 121 -13.36 -10.04 13.09
C SER A 121 -14.65 -9.79 12.30
N SER A 122 -14.72 -8.66 11.60
CA SER A 122 -15.79 -8.41 10.62
C SER A 122 -15.59 -9.21 9.34
N ARG A 123 -14.52 -10.01 9.25
CA ARG A 123 -14.26 -10.84 8.07
C ARG A 123 -15.32 -11.94 7.97
N PRO A 124 -15.90 -12.15 6.78
CA PRO A 124 -16.83 -13.25 6.57
C PRO A 124 -16.15 -14.58 6.83
N GLN A 125 -16.87 -15.51 7.46
CA GLN A 125 -16.36 -16.86 7.74
C GLN A 125 -16.14 -17.68 6.47
N ARG A 126 -16.90 -17.41 5.40
CA ARG A 126 -16.77 -18.06 4.09
C ARG A 126 -16.73 -17.02 2.98
N VAL A 127 -15.81 -17.17 2.05
CA VAL A 127 -15.70 -16.38 0.83
C VAL A 127 -15.86 -17.33 -0.35
N PRO A 128 -17.00 -17.32 -1.06
CA PRO A 128 -17.27 -18.27 -2.15
C PRO A 128 -16.22 -18.25 -3.28
N GLY A 129 -15.63 -17.08 -3.56
CA GLY A 129 -14.59 -16.91 -4.58
C GLY A 129 -13.16 -17.10 -4.06
N ALA A 130 -12.97 -17.79 -2.93
CA ALA A 130 -11.63 -18.08 -2.43
C ALA A 130 -10.92 -19.06 -3.39
N THR A 131 -9.69 -18.74 -3.77
CA THR A 131 -8.87 -19.65 -4.59
C THR A 131 -8.67 -20.97 -3.82
N PRO A 132 -9.01 -22.13 -4.42
CA PRO A 132 -8.78 -23.44 -3.82
C PRO A 132 -7.34 -23.62 -3.32
N ALA A 133 -7.18 -24.35 -2.22
CA ALA A 133 -5.87 -24.59 -1.59
C ALA A 133 -4.87 -25.23 -2.56
N GLU A 134 -5.33 -26.17 -3.39
CA GLU A 134 -4.50 -26.83 -4.41
C GLU A 134 -3.94 -25.85 -5.45
N LEU A 135 -4.75 -24.91 -5.94
CA LEU A 135 -4.28 -23.87 -6.87
C LEU A 135 -3.28 -22.93 -6.20
N VAL A 136 -3.49 -22.67 -4.91
CA VAL A 136 -2.62 -21.88 -4.05
C VAL A 136 -1.24 -22.55 -3.91
N GLU A 137 -1.19 -23.87 -3.73
CA GLU A 137 0.06 -24.65 -3.75
C GLU A 137 0.72 -24.66 -5.13
N HIS A 138 -0.07 -24.74 -6.21
CA HIS A 138 0.43 -24.63 -7.57
C HIS A 138 1.10 -23.29 -7.86
N ILE A 139 0.51 -22.18 -7.40
CA ILE A 139 1.12 -20.85 -7.51
C ILE A 139 2.49 -20.84 -6.81
N GLU A 140 2.56 -21.37 -5.59
CA GLU A 140 3.81 -21.40 -4.81
C GLU A 140 4.87 -22.27 -5.48
N ARG A 141 4.51 -23.46 -5.94
CA ARG A 141 5.43 -24.39 -6.62
C ARG A 141 6.04 -23.75 -7.87
N LEU A 142 5.20 -23.18 -8.75
CA LEU A 142 5.69 -22.51 -9.96
C LEU A 142 6.54 -21.30 -9.60
N ARG A 143 6.18 -20.56 -8.55
CA ARG A 143 6.99 -19.43 -8.09
C ARG A 143 8.38 -19.87 -7.64
N ARG A 144 8.50 -20.98 -6.90
CA ARG A 144 9.79 -21.54 -6.48
C ARG A 144 10.65 -22.03 -7.65
N GLN A 145 10.03 -22.38 -8.78
CA GLN A 145 10.70 -22.64 -10.06
C GLN A 145 11.09 -21.36 -10.82
N ARG A 146 11.01 -20.19 -10.16
CA ARG A 146 11.36 -18.85 -10.68
C ARG A 146 10.44 -18.31 -11.79
N TRP A 147 9.24 -18.86 -11.96
CA TRP A 147 8.25 -18.29 -12.86
C TRP A 147 7.79 -16.91 -12.36
N THR A 148 7.55 -15.99 -13.28
CA THR A 148 7.00 -14.66 -13.01
C THR A 148 5.52 -14.75 -12.65
N SER A 149 5.01 -13.74 -11.93
CA SER A 149 3.59 -13.68 -11.59
C SER A 149 2.69 -13.66 -12.84
N ALA A 150 3.18 -13.15 -13.97
CA ALA A 150 2.45 -13.13 -15.23
C ALA A 150 2.36 -14.53 -15.86
N GLU A 151 3.48 -15.24 -15.97
CA GLU A 151 3.51 -16.61 -16.51
C GLU A 151 2.68 -17.58 -15.66
N ILE A 152 2.73 -17.44 -14.32
CA ILE A 152 1.92 -18.24 -13.41
C ILE A 152 0.42 -17.97 -13.62
N ALA A 153 0.04 -16.70 -13.76
CA ALA A 153 -1.34 -16.29 -13.97
C ALA A 153 -1.89 -16.87 -15.29
N GLU A 154 -1.10 -16.80 -16.36
CA GLU A 154 -1.43 -17.38 -17.65
C GLU A 154 -1.56 -18.91 -17.58
N ARG A 155 -0.55 -19.58 -17.00
CA ARG A 155 -0.49 -21.04 -16.89
C ARG A 155 -1.65 -21.65 -16.09
N LEU A 156 -2.09 -20.95 -15.06
CA LEU A 156 -3.17 -21.39 -14.15
C LEU A 156 -4.53 -20.76 -14.48
N ARG A 157 -4.62 -19.93 -15.53
CA ARG A 157 -5.84 -19.17 -15.91
C ARG A 157 -6.43 -18.37 -14.74
N LEU A 158 -5.56 -17.73 -13.96
CA LEU A 158 -5.93 -16.88 -12.83
C LEU A 158 -5.70 -15.40 -13.16
N GLY A 159 -6.44 -14.51 -12.48
CA GLY A 159 -6.16 -13.08 -12.56
C GLY A 159 -4.76 -12.76 -12.02
N ARG A 160 -3.97 -11.95 -12.75
CA ARG A 160 -2.62 -11.50 -12.32
C ARG A 160 -2.63 -10.90 -10.91
N SER A 161 -3.67 -10.16 -10.56
CA SER A 161 -3.86 -9.56 -9.23
C SER A 161 -4.06 -10.60 -8.12
N THR A 162 -4.71 -11.73 -8.42
CA THR A 162 -4.88 -12.85 -7.49
C THR A 162 -3.54 -13.51 -7.18
N VAL A 163 -2.76 -13.81 -8.23
CA VAL A 163 -1.42 -14.40 -8.08
C VAL A 163 -0.50 -13.44 -7.31
N ALA A 164 -0.46 -12.17 -7.70
CA ALA A 164 0.37 -11.17 -7.02
C ALA A 164 0.00 -11.02 -5.53
N ARG A 165 -1.30 -10.96 -5.21
CA ARG A 165 -1.78 -10.85 -3.82
C ARG A 165 -1.42 -12.09 -3.00
N TYR A 166 -1.55 -13.28 -3.57
CA TYR A 166 -1.18 -14.52 -2.90
C TYR A 166 0.32 -14.59 -2.63
N LEU A 167 1.15 -14.30 -3.64
CA LEU A 167 2.60 -14.28 -3.50
C LEU A 167 3.06 -13.22 -2.48
N ALA A 168 2.46 -12.03 -2.47
CA ALA A 168 2.76 -10.99 -1.49
C ALA A 168 2.46 -11.44 -0.05
N ARG A 169 1.29 -12.08 0.19
CA ARG A 169 0.94 -12.61 1.51
C ARG A 169 1.89 -13.71 2.01
N ARG A 170 2.55 -14.41 1.09
CA ARG A 170 3.52 -15.48 1.38
C ARG A 170 4.98 -14.98 1.41
N GLY A 171 5.23 -13.68 1.22
CA GLY A 171 6.58 -13.13 1.12
C GLY A 171 7.33 -13.47 -0.18
N LEU A 172 6.66 -14.05 -1.18
CA LEU A 172 7.25 -14.55 -2.43
C LEU A 172 7.09 -13.58 -3.61
N ALA A 173 6.71 -12.32 -3.35
CA ALA A 173 6.46 -11.32 -4.39
C ALA A 173 7.71 -10.97 -5.22
N ARG A 174 8.90 -11.04 -4.62
CA ARG A 174 10.17 -10.68 -5.27
C ARG A 174 11.01 -11.94 -5.51
N LEU A 175 11.66 -12.06 -6.66
CA LEU A 175 12.49 -13.24 -6.99
C LEU A 175 13.65 -13.42 -6.02
N ARG A 176 14.25 -12.33 -5.53
CA ARG A 176 15.28 -12.37 -4.48
C ARG A 176 14.83 -13.04 -3.18
N ALA A 177 13.53 -13.09 -2.90
CA ALA A 177 13.01 -13.80 -1.74
C ALA A 177 13.10 -15.33 -1.89
N LEU A 178 13.38 -15.82 -3.10
CA LEU A 178 13.65 -17.23 -3.38
C LEU A 178 15.14 -17.56 -3.27
N GLU A 179 16.01 -16.55 -3.19
CA GLU A 179 17.45 -16.76 -3.12
C GLU A 179 17.87 -16.98 -1.67
N PRO A 180 18.76 -17.96 -1.42
CA PRO A 180 19.35 -18.09 -0.10
C PRO A 180 20.13 -16.80 0.21
N VAL A 181 20.04 -16.33 1.45
CA VAL A 181 20.85 -15.21 1.91
C VAL A 181 22.30 -15.67 1.88
N VAL A 182 23.09 -15.13 0.95
CA VAL A 182 24.52 -15.41 0.90
C VAL A 182 25.16 -14.73 2.13
N PRO A 183 25.89 -15.46 2.99
CA PRO A 183 26.55 -14.86 4.12
C PRO A 183 27.56 -13.82 3.63
N VAL A 184 27.58 -12.64 4.27
CA VAL A 184 28.54 -11.59 3.95
C VAL A 184 29.93 -12.07 4.34
N GLN A 185 30.75 -12.43 3.35
CA GLN A 185 32.16 -12.74 3.55
C GLN A 185 32.94 -11.42 3.67
N ARG A 186 33.32 -11.06 4.91
CA ARG A 186 34.23 -9.94 5.15
C ARG A 186 35.66 -10.47 5.19
N TYR A 187 36.47 -10.00 4.25
CA TYR A 187 37.90 -10.28 4.23
C TYR A 187 38.59 -9.25 5.12
N GLU A 188 38.98 -9.65 6.32
CA GLU A 188 39.72 -8.81 7.26
C GLU A 188 41.14 -9.36 7.42
N ARG A 189 42.13 -8.46 7.48
CA ARG A 189 43.54 -8.79 7.68
C ARG A 189 44.09 -7.98 8.85
N ALA A 190 45.01 -8.60 9.59
CA ALA A 190 45.45 -8.11 10.90
C ALA A 190 46.37 -6.89 10.77
N ARG A 191 47.16 -6.81 9.71
CA ARG A 191 48.13 -5.72 9.52
C ARG A 191 47.79 -4.87 8.29
N PRO A 192 48.01 -3.54 8.35
CA PRO A 192 47.99 -2.69 7.16
C PRO A 192 48.88 -3.27 6.05
N GLY A 193 48.40 -3.22 4.81
CA GLY A 193 49.13 -3.73 3.63
C GLY A 193 48.89 -5.21 3.29
N GLU A 194 48.30 -6.01 4.18
CA GLU A 194 47.97 -7.43 3.90
C GLU A 194 46.75 -7.61 2.98
N LEU A 195 45.91 -6.57 2.88
CA LEU A 195 44.78 -6.52 1.97
C LEU A 195 44.83 -5.20 1.21
N LEU A 196 45.04 -5.26 -0.10
CA LEU A 196 45.01 -4.10 -0.97
C LEU A 196 43.77 -4.17 -1.86
N HIS A 197 42.88 -3.20 -1.72
CA HIS A 197 41.75 -2.99 -2.61
C HIS A 197 42.21 -2.11 -3.77
N LEU A 198 42.29 -2.71 -4.96
CA LEU A 198 42.57 -2.00 -6.20
C LEU A 198 41.26 -1.76 -6.94
N ASP A 199 40.91 -0.49 -7.13
CA ASP A 199 39.78 -0.07 -7.97
C ASP A 199 40.29 0.69 -9.20
N VAL A 200 39.65 0.44 -10.35
CA VAL A 200 39.89 1.22 -11.56
C VAL A 200 38.60 1.90 -11.94
N LYS A 201 38.56 3.21 -11.71
CA LYS A 201 37.39 4.00 -12.04
C LYS A 201 37.53 4.62 -13.43
N LYS A 202 36.68 4.18 -14.35
CA LYS A 202 36.49 4.83 -15.65
C LYS A 202 35.64 6.09 -15.49
N LEU A 203 36.21 7.25 -15.74
CA LEU A 203 35.58 8.56 -15.64
C LEU A 203 35.46 9.20 -17.02
N ALA A 204 34.31 9.79 -17.32
CA ALA A 204 34.15 10.56 -18.56
C ALA A 204 35.01 11.82 -18.45
N ARG A 205 35.76 12.17 -19.51
CA ARG A 205 36.49 13.44 -19.53
C ARG A 205 35.51 14.59 -19.42
N ILE A 206 35.85 15.62 -18.65
CA ILE A 206 35.03 16.83 -18.52
C ILE A 206 35.68 17.91 -19.38
N ARG A 207 34.94 18.45 -20.35
CA ARG A 207 35.38 19.60 -21.14
C ARG A 207 34.41 20.76 -20.93
N GLY A 208 34.86 21.75 -20.17
CA GLY A 208 34.10 22.95 -19.85
C GLY A 208 33.08 22.75 -18.74
N VAL A 209 32.45 23.86 -18.36
CA VAL A 209 31.46 23.92 -17.30
C VAL A 209 30.11 23.40 -17.80
N GLY A 210 29.49 22.49 -17.04
CA GLY A 210 28.22 21.86 -17.43
C GLY A 210 27.02 22.80 -17.35
N HIS A 211 25.95 22.46 -18.08
CA HIS A 211 24.69 23.22 -18.16
C HIS A 211 24.02 23.52 -16.81
N ARG A 212 24.35 22.77 -15.74
CA ARG A 212 23.86 23.03 -14.39
C ARG A 212 24.36 24.37 -13.85
N ILE A 213 25.54 24.81 -14.28
CA ILE A 213 26.13 26.09 -13.92
C ILE A 213 25.89 27.12 -15.04
N THR A 214 26.00 26.74 -16.32
CA THR A 214 25.86 27.68 -17.45
C THR A 214 24.41 27.93 -17.91
N GLY A 215 23.44 27.11 -17.48
CA GLY A 215 22.04 27.22 -17.88
C GLY A 215 21.72 26.75 -19.31
N ASP A 216 22.70 26.69 -20.20
CA ASP A 216 22.53 26.28 -21.60
C ASP A 216 22.59 24.76 -21.77
N ARG A 217 21.48 24.15 -22.18
CA ARG A 217 21.35 22.70 -22.46
C ARG A 217 21.72 22.31 -23.90
N ARG A 218 22.00 23.29 -24.76
CA ARG A 218 22.31 23.07 -26.18
C ARG A 218 23.77 22.68 -26.40
N THR A 219 24.66 23.14 -25.52
CA THR A 219 26.06 22.76 -25.53
C THR A 219 26.23 21.29 -25.10
N ARG A 220 26.60 20.43 -26.05
CA ARG A 220 26.96 19.03 -25.79
C ARG A 220 28.33 18.75 -26.36
N VAL A 221 29.27 18.40 -25.51
CA VAL A 221 30.59 17.96 -25.96
C VAL A 221 30.54 16.45 -26.24
N ARG A 222 30.90 16.05 -27.47
CA ARG A 222 30.92 14.64 -27.91
C ARG A 222 32.37 14.20 -28.18
N GLY A 223 32.63 12.90 -28.08
CA GLY A 223 33.91 12.31 -28.52
C GLY A 223 35.12 12.60 -27.63
N ILE A 224 34.94 13.17 -26.43
CA ILE A 224 36.06 13.51 -25.53
C ILE A 224 36.68 12.32 -24.80
N GLY A 225 36.10 11.14 -24.93
CA GLY A 225 36.69 9.90 -24.42
C GLY A 225 36.61 9.78 -22.90
N TRP A 226 37.46 8.89 -22.37
CA TRP A 226 37.46 8.47 -20.97
C TRP A 226 38.85 8.60 -20.37
N GLU A 227 38.89 8.86 -19.08
CA GLU A 227 40.07 8.75 -18.22
C GLU A 227 39.86 7.60 -17.23
N TYR A 228 40.96 7.04 -16.75
CA TYR A 228 40.94 5.94 -15.79
C TYR A 228 41.74 6.37 -14.57
N VAL A 229 41.11 6.29 -13.40
CA VAL A 229 41.75 6.54 -12.12
C VAL A 229 42.00 5.19 -11.47
N HIS A 230 43.26 4.89 -11.19
CA HIS A 230 43.67 3.71 -10.45
C HIS A 230 43.78 4.10 -8.98
N VAL A 231 42.98 3.46 -8.13
CA VAL A 231 42.96 3.71 -6.68
C VAL A 231 43.38 2.45 -5.97
N ALA A 232 44.32 2.58 -5.04
CA ALA A 232 44.76 1.50 -4.17
C ALA A 232 44.49 1.90 -2.72
N VAL A 233 43.67 1.12 -2.01
CA VAL A 233 43.32 1.36 -0.60
C VAL A 233 43.67 0.13 0.23
N SER A 234 44.40 0.31 1.32
CA SER A 234 44.66 -0.78 2.27
C SER A 234 43.41 -1.08 3.09
N GLY A 235 42.92 -2.32 3.05
CA GLY A 235 41.69 -2.79 3.70
C GLY A 235 41.82 -3.11 5.19
N HIS A 236 42.62 -2.34 5.93
CA HIS A 236 42.72 -2.47 7.39
C HIS A 236 41.74 -1.49 8.05
N PRO A 237 40.89 -1.92 9.01
CA PRO A 237 40.03 -1.00 9.72
C PRO A 237 40.90 0.02 10.47
N ILE A 238 40.66 1.31 10.25
CA ILE A 238 41.27 2.37 11.05
C ILE A 238 40.56 2.32 12.41
N ILE A 239 41.01 1.44 13.30
CA ILE A 239 40.63 1.48 14.71
C ILE A 239 41.51 2.57 15.32
N PRO A 240 40.96 3.69 15.83
CA PRO A 240 41.76 4.62 16.60
C PRO A 240 42.19 3.91 17.88
N THR A 241 43.44 3.48 17.94
CA THR A 241 44.06 3.06 19.19
C THR A 241 44.33 4.34 19.98
N CYS A 242 43.44 4.68 20.91
CA CYS A 242 43.79 5.56 22.01
C CYS A 242 44.69 4.76 22.94
N GLU A 243 46.00 4.89 22.78
CA GLU A 243 46.96 4.46 23.80
C GLU A 243 46.90 5.48 24.95
N HIS A 244 46.72 4.97 26.17
CA HIS A 244 46.74 5.71 27.43
C HIS A 244 48.17 5.89 27.94
#